data_AF-A0A1S7TYM5-F1
#
_entry.id   AF-A0A1S7TYM5-F1
#
_cell.length_a   1.000
_cell.length_b   1.000
_cell.length_c   1.000
_cell.angle_alpha   90.00
_cell.angle_beta   90.00
_cell.angle_gamma   90.00
#
_symmetry.space_group_name_H-M   'P 1'
#
loop_
_entity.id
_entity.type
_entity.pdbx_description
1 polymer ?
#
loop_
_entity_poly.entity_id
_entity_poly.type
_entity_poly.pdbx_seq_one_letter_code
_entity_poly.pdbx_strand_id
1 'polypeptide(L)'
;MRLTHFALLACTALVLAGCNDTLETVERDVSHVKNKVDYPLSPSILAEIDKRGMDRTSPIMIRIFKEEGALEIWKARRDNRFEKIAGYEICAWSGKLGPKVKEGDRQAPEGFYNLTPAHLNPNSKYYLAINTGFPNRYDAANGRNGTNLMIHGACSSSGCYSMTDAQILEIYGFARDAFKGGQKTVQLQAFPFRMTAENMARHRQSEHLEFWKMLKVGYDNFEVTKRPPEVNVCEKKYVFNQQTEGGSFNASAQCPAMSTPPALVSALSSYEKTYDLAYEKAMKKYDGMAWYDPSEAERKALVAEKRKGREPAYAPTGSALKAGKLMKETEYAALMEKKAQQVTSSSPATTATASALRGPRPSAVQPTTAPQSNPAPAAPTMVASAAPAAAGQTGAAAQSVPVPTMNPLAYSAAPAPEAPEKKPFWKFWAKE
;
A
#
# COMPACT_ATOMS: atom_id res chain seq x y z
N MET A 1 49.86 -13.11 50.71
CA MET A 1 49.70 -12.09 49.65
C MET A 1 49.36 -12.86 48.38
N ARG A 2 48.08 -12.94 47.98
CA ARG A 2 47.31 -11.99 47.15
C ARG A 2 47.71 -12.02 45.66
N LEU A 3 46.68 -12.09 44.82
CA LEU A 3 46.57 -11.79 43.38
C LEU A 3 46.60 -13.04 42.46
N THR A 4 45.46 -13.69 42.19
CA THR A 4 44.30 -13.32 41.32
C THR A 4 44.42 -13.86 39.90
N HIS A 5 43.56 -14.86 39.66
CA HIS A 5 42.92 -15.27 38.41
C HIS A 5 42.99 -14.26 37.25
N PHE A 6 43.81 -14.54 36.23
CA PHE A 6 43.66 -13.98 34.88
C PHE A 6 44.15 -15.00 33.85
N ALA A 7 43.23 -15.81 33.33
CA ALA A 7 43.36 -16.41 32.01
C ALA A 7 41.93 -16.52 31.46
N LEU A 8 41.60 -15.49 30.71
CA LEU A 8 40.31 -15.14 30.15
C LEU A 8 39.71 -16.29 29.33
N LEU A 9 38.43 -16.55 29.60
CA LEU A 9 37.47 -17.06 28.62
C LEU A 9 37.59 -16.28 27.30
N ALA A 10 37.88 -16.98 26.21
CA ALA A 10 37.74 -16.44 24.86
C ALA A 10 37.22 -17.52 23.91
N CYS A 11 36.03 -18.06 24.19
CA CYS A 11 35.27 -18.89 23.26
C CYS A 11 33.82 -19.00 23.74
N THR A 12 32.96 -18.05 23.39
CA THR A 12 31.51 -18.33 23.20
C THR A 12 30.80 -17.18 22.47
N ALA A 13 30.29 -17.53 21.29
CA ALA A 13 29.04 -17.06 20.70
C ALA A 13 28.87 -15.57 20.32
N LEU A 14 29.39 -15.26 19.13
CA LEU A 14 28.74 -14.40 18.15
C LEU A 14 27.33 -14.92 17.81
N VAL A 15 26.26 -14.43 18.46
CA VAL A 15 24.90 -14.40 17.88
C VAL A 15 24.11 -13.26 18.55
N LEU A 16 23.81 -12.23 17.75
CA LEU A 16 22.59 -11.39 17.73
C LEU A 16 22.91 -10.02 17.11
N ALA A 17 23.41 -10.03 15.87
CA ALA A 17 23.20 -8.89 14.97
C ALA A 17 21.80 -9.01 14.37
N GLY A 18 20.78 -8.84 15.21
CA GLY A 18 19.45 -8.51 14.71
C GLY A 18 19.50 -7.06 14.25
N CYS A 19 19.47 -6.82 12.95
CA CYS A 19 19.18 -5.50 12.40
C CYS A 19 17.75 -5.10 12.82
N ASN A 20 17.62 -4.58 14.04
CA ASN A 20 16.47 -3.77 14.39
C ASN A 20 16.65 -2.47 13.59
N ASP A 21 15.96 -2.37 12.46
CA ASP A 21 15.59 -1.08 11.88
C ASP A 21 14.82 -0.33 12.98
N THR A 22 15.54 0.41 13.82
CA THR A 22 14.95 1.25 14.85
C THR A 22 14.16 2.32 14.12
N LEU A 23 12.82 2.23 14.18
CA LEU A 23 11.94 3.33 13.83
C LEU A 23 12.35 4.50 14.74
N GLU A 24 13.01 5.51 14.18
CA GLU A 24 13.41 6.68 14.93
C GLU A 24 12.16 7.54 15.16
N THR A 25 11.78 7.73 16.42
CA THR A 25 10.75 8.69 16.77
C THR A 25 11.35 10.08 16.60
N VAL A 26 11.07 10.72 15.46
CA VAL A 26 11.40 12.13 15.24
C VAL A 26 10.50 12.98 16.14
N GLU A 27 10.89 13.17 17.40
CA GLU A 27 10.28 14.12 18.32
C GLU A 27 11.14 15.39 18.33
N ARG A 28 10.79 16.34 17.46
CA ARG A 28 11.40 17.67 17.42
C ARG A 28 10.34 18.71 17.69
N ASP A 29 10.67 19.72 18.48
CA ASP A 29 9.83 20.91 18.56
C ASP A 29 9.87 21.65 17.21
N VAL A 30 8.71 21.74 16.57
CA VAL A 30 8.54 22.39 15.27
C VAL A 30 7.78 23.72 15.38
N SER A 31 7.48 24.18 16.60
CA SER A 31 6.76 25.45 16.86
C SER A 31 7.51 26.67 16.30
N HIS A 32 8.84 26.62 16.25
CA HIS A 32 9.69 27.69 15.74
C HIS A 32 9.87 27.68 14.21
N VAL A 33 9.34 26.67 13.51
CA VAL A 33 9.50 26.52 12.05
C VAL A 33 8.59 27.51 11.32
N LYS A 34 9.18 28.58 10.79
CA LYS A 34 8.44 29.63 10.03
C LYS A 34 8.11 29.21 8.60
N ASN A 35 9.09 28.64 7.88
CA ASN A 35 8.89 28.13 6.52
C ASN A 35 8.93 26.60 6.52
N LYS A 36 7.76 25.99 6.72
CA LYS A 36 7.58 24.53 6.70
C LYS A 36 7.80 23.91 5.33
N VAL A 37 7.53 24.65 4.25
CA VAL A 37 7.58 24.12 2.88
C VAL A 37 9.02 23.95 2.41
N ASP A 38 9.91 24.89 2.72
CA ASP A 38 11.33 24.82 2.35
C ASP A 38 12.25 24.38 3.50
N TYR A 39 11.68 23.88 4.60
CA TYR A 39 12.46 23.40 5.73
C TYR A 39 13.43 22.27 5.30
N PRO A 40 14.74 22.40 5.52
CA PRO A 40 15.70 21.41 5.06
C PRO A 40 15.53 20.08 5.80
N LEU A 41 15.93 18.98 5.17
CA LEU A 41 16.12 17.72 5.88
C LEU A 41 17.17 17.91 6.98
N SER A 42 17.01 17.17 8.08
CA SER A 42 17.88 17.34 9.23
C SER A 42 19.33 16.91 8.92
N PRO A 43 20.34 17.49 9.61
CA PRO A 43 21.75 17.13 9.37
C PRO A 43 22.04 15.63 9.53
N SER A 44 21.36 14.95 10.46
CA SER A 44 21.48 13.49 10.65
C SER A 44 21.02 12.71 9.42
N ILE A 45 19.86 13.07 8.86
CA ILE A 45 19.35 12.46 7.62
C ILE A 45 20.26 12.76 6.43
N LEU A 46 20.78 13.98 6.32
CA LEU A 46 21.72 14.33 5.25
C LEU A 46 23.01 13.50 5.35
N ALA A 47 23.56 13.32 6.56
CA ALA A 47 24.72 12.47 6.77
C ALA A 47 24.44 11.00 6.41
N GLU A 48 23.25 10.48 6.72
CA GLU A 48 22.87 9.12 6.36
C GLU A 48 22.67 8.93 4.85
N ILE A 49 22.11 9.94 4.16
CA ILE A 49 22.00 9.98 2.69
C ILE A 49 23.39 9.87 2.07
N ASP A 50 24.34 10.71 2.52
CA ASP A 50 25.70 10.75 2.00
C ASP A 50 26.42 9.41 2.27
N LYS A 51 26.32 8.89 3.49
CA LYS A 51 26.91 7.61 3.91
C LYS A 51 26.43 6.43 3.07
N ARG A 52 25.16 6.42 2.63
CA ARG A 52 24.59 5.34 1.80
C ARG A 52 24.82 5.55 0.29
N GLY A 53 25.53 6.60 -0.11
CA GLY A 53 25.82 6.90 -1.51
C GLY A 53 24.55 7.26 -2.30
N MET A 54 23.64 7.98 -1.65
CA MET A 54 22.45 8.59 -2.25
C MET A 54 22.70 10.09 -2.44
N ASP A 55 22.00 10.73 -3.37
CA ASP A 55 22.06 12.18 -3.50
C ASP A 55 20.82 12.80 -2.87
N ARG A 56 20.93 13.99 -2.26
CA ARG A 56 19.80 14.66 -1.57
C ARG A 56 18.53 14.71 -2.43
N THR A 57 18.67 14.98 -3.72
CA THR A 57 17.57 15.10 -4.68
C THR A 57 17.22 13.80 -5.43
N SER A 58 17.87 12.67 -5.11
CA SER A 58 17.56 11.38 -5.74
C SER A 58 16.09 10.96 -5.53
N PRO A 59 15.50 10.23 -6.49
CA PRO A 59 14.13 9.75 -6.40
C PRO A 59 13.81 9.01 -5.10
N ILE A 60 12.57 9.14 -4.64
CA ILE A 60 12.03 8.42 -3.47
C ILE A 60 10.78 7.60 -3.81
N MET A 61 10.45 6.67 -2.92
CA MET A 61 9.21 5.93 -2.85
C MET A 61 8.77 5.89 -1.38
N ILE A 62 7.46 5.87 -1.14
CA ILE A 62 6.87 5.80 0.20
C ILE A 62 6.21 4.44 0.37
N ARG A 63 6.46 3.76 1.48
CA ARG A 63 5.76 2.53 1.88
C ARG A 63 5.02 2.72 3.17
N ILE A 64 3.79 2.25 3.24
CA ILE A 64 2.96 2.24 4.44
C ILE A 64 2.58 0.82 4.77
N PHE A 65 2.69 0.46 6.04
CA PHE A 65 2.30 -0.83 6.59
C PHE A 65 1.32 -0.61 7.74
N LYS A 66 0.03 -0.89 7.51
CA LYS A 66 -1.04 -0.56 8.46
C LYS A 66 -0.95 -1.35 9.76
N GLU A 67 -0.67 -2.64 9.68
CA GLU A 67 -0.63 -3.52 10.85
C GLU A 67 0.50 -3.12 11.83
N GLU A 68 1.69 -2.91 11.27
CA GLU A 68 2.87 -2.41 11.97
C GLU A 68 2.70 -0.96 12.41
N GLY A 69 1.83 -0.18 11.75
CA GLY A 69 1.69 1.25 11.98
C GLY A 69 2.96 2.00 11.57
N ALA A 70 3.53 1.66 10.41
CA ALA A 70 4.82 2.21 9.97
C ALA A 70 4.72 2.86 8.58
N LEU A 71 5.41 3.99 8.41
CA LEU A 71 5.68 4.62 7.12
C LEU A 71 7.19 4.62 6.89
N GLU A 72 7.62 4.22 5.70
CA GLU A 72 9.02 4.18 5.30
C GLU A 72 9.28 5.04 4.07
N ILE A 73 10.42 5.73 4.07
CA ILE A 73 10.96 6.40 2.89
C ILE A 73 12.08 5.54 2.34
N TRP A 74 11.94 5.17 1.08
CA TRP A 74 12.93 4.45 0.30
C TRP A 74 13.51 5.42 -0.72
N LYS A 75 14.83 5.49 -0.81
CA LYS A 75 15.53 6.46 -1.66
C LYS A 75 16.48 5.74 -2.60
N ALA A 76 16.53 6.21 -3.85
CA ALA A 76 17.42 5.67 -4.85
C ALA A 76 18.88 6.00 -4.50
N ARG A 77 19.72 4.97 -4.54
CA ARG A 77 21.17 5.10 -4.62
C ARG A 77 21.59 5.42 -6.06
N ARG A 78 22.86 5.77 -6.25
CA ARG A 78 23.44 6.10 -7.58
C ARG A 78 23.37 4.95 -8.59
N ASP A 79 23.20 3.70 -8.14
CA ASP A 79 22.98 2.52 -8.99
C ASP A 79 21.50 2.30 -9.38
N ASN A 80 20.63 3.27 -9.05
CA ASN A 80 19.18 3.21 -9.23
C ASN A 80 18.52 2.03 -8.50
N ARG A 81 19.09 1.55 -7.39
CA ARG A 81 18.41 0.66 -6.44
C ARG A 81 17.96 1.46 -5.23
N PHE A 82 16.76 1.15 -4.76
CA PHE A 82 16.14 1.82 -3.63
C PHE A 82 16.50 1.11 -2.35
N GLU A 83 16.89 1.89 -1.36
CA GLU A 83 17.14 1.42 0.00
C GLU A 83 16.39 2.32 0.98
N LYS A 84 15.93 1.73 2.08
CA LYS A 84 15.23 2.46 3.13
C LYS A 84 16.17 3.46 3.77
N ILE A 85 15.79 4.74 3.75
CA ILE A 85 16.55 5.84 4.35
C ILE A 85 15.95 6.32 5.67
N ALA A 86 14.64 6.20 5.83
CA ALA A 86 13.93 6.62 7.05
C ALA A 86 12.69 5.76 7.31
N GLY A 87 12.29 5.66 8.58
CA GLY A 87 11.09 4.98 9.02
C GLY A 87 10.42 5.73 10.16
N TYR A 88 9.09 5.79 10.16
CA TYR A 88 8.28 6.59 11.06
C TYR A 88 7.10 5.77 11.61
N GLU A 89 6.84 5.87 12.91
CA GLU A 89 5.61 5.34 13.51
C GLU A 89 4.42 6.23 13.10
N ILE A 90 3.38 5.62 12.52
CA ILE A 90 2.12 6.27 12.18
C ILE A 90 1.34 6.47 13.48
N CYS A 91 1.03 7.72 13.79
CA CYS A 91 0.36 8.07 15.03
C CYS A 91 -1.09 7.57 15.05
N ALA A 92 -1.83 7.74 13.96
CA ALA A 92 -3.20 7.26 13.83
C ALA A 92 -3.57 6.87 12.40
N TRP A 93 -4.33 5.79 12.26
CA TRP A 93 -5.02 5.46 11.01
C TRP A 93 -6.38 4.80 11.30
N SER A 94 -7.39 5.15 10.50
CA SER A 94 -8.77 4.71 10.71
C SER A 94 -9.13 3.41 9.99
N GLY A 95 -10.10 2.70 10.57
CA GLY A 95 -10.65 1.47 10.01
C GLY A 95 -9.91 0.22 10.48
N LYS A 96 -9.93 -0.80 9.63
CA LYS A 96 -9.28 -2.11 9.86
C LYS A 96 -8.25 -2.38 8.76
N LEU A 97 -7.60 -3.54 8.79
CA LEU A 97 -6.90 -4.02 7.60
C LEU A 97 -7.91 -4.27 6.48
N GLY A 98 -7.57 -3.90 5.26
CA GLY A 98 -8.46 -3.92 4.11
C GLY A 98 -8.49 -2.59 3.33
N PRO A 99 -8.93 -2.65 2.06
CA PRO A 99 -8.99 -1.48 1.19
C PRO A 99 -10.11 -0.50 1.58
N LYS A 100 -9.91 0.77 1.25
CA LYS A 100 -10.99 1.76 1.21
C LYS A 100 -11.92 1.46 0.02
N VAL A 101 -13.24 1.56 0.21
CA VAL A 101 -14.23 1.23 -0.83
C VAL A 101 -15.17 2.40 -1.12
N LYS A 102 -15.59 3.16 -0.11
CA LYS A 102 -16.58 4.24 -0.31
C LYS A 102 -16.28 5.46 0.54
N GLU A 103 -16.77 6.62 0.13
CA GLU A 103 -16.69 7.82 0.97
C GLU A 103 -17.38 7.59 2.32
N GLY A 104 -16.76 8.09 3.39
CA GLY A 104 -17.30 7.96 4.76
C GLY A 104 -17.16 6.57 5.41
N ASP A 105 -16.54 5.57 4.76
CA ASP A 105 -16.26 4.26 5.39
C ASP A 105 -15.19 4.30 6.51
N ARG A 106 -14.56 5.47 6.72
CA ARG A 106 -13.47 5.70 7.68
C ARG A 106 -12.30 4.72 7.49
N GLN A 107 -12.04 4.29 6.26
CA GLN A 107 -11.00 3.31 5.95
C GLN A 107 -9.80 3.99 5.30
N ALA A 108 -8.61 3.77 5.84
CA ALA A 108 -7.36 4.16 5.16
C ALA A 108 -7.10 3.23 3.96
N PRO A 109 -6.71 3.78 2.78
CA PRO A 109 -6.64 3.04 1.52
C PRO A 109 -5.43 2.08 1.46
N GLU A 110 -5.56 0.99 0.72
CA GLU A 110 -4.46 0.06 0.42
C GLU A 110 -4.30 -0.02 -1.10
N GLY A 111 -3.07 -0.08 -1.62
CA GLY A 111 -2.79 -0.07 -3.06
C GLY A 111 -1.52 0.68 -3.45
N PHE A 112 -1.40 0.97 -4.75
CA PHE A 112 -0.27 1.67 -5.35
C PHE A 112 -0.75 3.01 -5.94
N TYR A 113 -0.11 4.11 -5.57
CA TYR A 113 -0.53 5.45 -5.96
C TYR A 113 0.67 6.24 -6.48
N ASN A 114 0.49 6.95 -7.60
CA ASN A 114 1.54 7.79 -8.17
C ASN A 114 1.26 9.25 -7.80
N LEU A 115 2.10 9.80 -6.92
CA LEU A 115 1.94 11.14 -6.37
C LEU A 115 2.77 12.13 -7.19
N THR A 116 2.12 13.11 -7.80
CA THR A 116 2.76 14.25 -8.47
C THR A 116 2.98 15.41 -7.48
N PRO A 117 3.72 16.48 -7.85
CA PRO A 117 3.85 17.67 -7.01
C PRO A 117 2.50 18.28 -6.57
N ALA A 118 1.44 18.13 -7.36
CA ALA A 118 0.10 18.61 -7.03
C ALA A 118 -0.53 17.89 -5.83
N HIS A 119 -0.01 16.73 -5.43
CA HIS A 119 -0.46 16.02 -4.23
C HIS A 119 0.17 16.59 -2.95
N LEU A 120 1.21 17.42 -3.05
CA LEU A 120 1.75 18.13 -1.90
C LEU A 120 0.80 19.26 -1.50
N ASN A 121 0.36 19.24 -0.24
CA ASN A 121 -0.51 20.26 0.32
C ASN A 121 0.21 21.07 1.40
N PRO A 122 0.85 22.20 1.04
CA PRO A 122 1.49 23.08 1.99
C PRO A 122 0.49 23.82 2.89
N ASN A 123 -0.76 23.97 2.46
CA ASN A 123 -1.82 24.74 3.14
C ASN A 123 -2.81 23.81 3.88
N SER A 124 -2.32 22.66 4.35
CA SER A 124 -3.11 21.74 5.17
C SER A 124 -3.73 22.48 6.37
N LYS A 125 -4.95 22.07 6.76
CA LYS A 125 -5.59 22.51 8.01
C LYS A 125 -4.90 21.92 9.25
N TYR A 126 -4.04 20.93 9.05
CA TYR A 126 -3.09 20.43 10.04
C TYR A 126 -1.74 21.16 9.83
N TYR A 127 -0.61 20.48 10.03
CA TYR A 127 0.71 21.08 9.82
C TYR A 127 1.15 21.07 8.34
N LEU A 128 1.44 19.90 7.79
CA LEU A 128 1.67 19.64 6.37
C LEU A 128 0.84 18.42 5.95
N ALA A 129 0.60 18.25 4.65
CA ALA A 129 -0.04 17.04 4.13
C ALA A 129 0.44 16.65 2.73
N ILE A 130 0.33 15.36 2.45
CA ILE A 130 0.51 14.75 1.13
C ILE A 130 -0.75 13.95 0.83
N ASN A 131 -1.47 14.27 -0.24
CA ASN A 131 -2.60 13.48 -0.69
C ASN A 131 -2.13 12.10 -1.14
N THR A 132 -2.81 11.03 -0.72
CA THR A 132 -2.44 9.65 -1.06
C THR A 132 -2.71 9.29 -2.52
N GLY A 133 -3.40 10.13 -3.29
CA GLY A 133 -3.76 9.85 -4.68
C GLY A 133 -4.92 8.87 -4.85
N PHE A 134 -5.63 8.54 -3.77
CA PHE A 134 -6.87 7.76 -3.84
C PHE A 134 -8.03 8.64 -4.34
N PRO A 135 -8.91 8.12 -5.22
CA PRO A 135 -8.85 6.81 -5.88
C PRO A 135 -7.88 6.80 -7.07
N ASN A 136 -7.13 5.70 -7.24
CA ASN A 136 -6.35 5.48 -8.45
C ASN A 136 -7.19 4.83 -9.57
N ARG A 137 -6.56 4.44 -10.70
CA ARG A 137 -7.24 3.77 -11.83
C ARG A 137 -7.88 2.43 -11.45
N TYR A 138 -7.23 1.65 -10.56
CA TYR A 138 -7.77 0.39 -10.05
C TYR A 138 -9.00 0.63 -9.17
N ASP A 139 -8.93 1.63 -8.28
CA ASP A 139 -10.02 1.98 -7.40
C ASP A 139 -11.24 2.44 -8.19
N ALA A 140 -11.04 3.34 -9.15
CA ALA A 140 -12.09 3.84 -10.04
C ALA A 140 -12.74 2.71 -10.87
N ALA A 141 -11.95 1.80 -11.45
CA ALA A 141 -12.47 0.67 -12.23
C ALA A 141 -13.27 -0.34 -11.37
N ASN A 142 -12.99 -0.37 -10.06
CA ASN A 142 -13.73 -1.17 -9.08
C ASN A 142 -14.85 -0.37 -8.39
N GLY A 143 -15.24 0.80 -8.92
CA GLY A 143 -16.34 1.62 -8.40
C GLY A 143 -16.07 2.22 -7.02
N ARG A 144 -14.82 2.23 -6.57
CA ARG A 144 -14.43 2.80 -5.29
C ARG A 144 -14.37 4.31 -5.37
N ASN A 145 -14.78 4.98 -4.30
CA ASN A 145 -14.82 6.43 -4.25
C ASN A 145 -14.40 6.96 -2.90
N GLY A 146 -14.06 8.25 -2.91
CA GLY A 146 -13.78 9.05 -1.74
C GLY A 146 -12.70 10.10 -2.03
N THR A 147 -12.53 11.04 -1.11
CA THR A 147 -11.60 12.17 -1.32
C THR A 147 -10.90 12.58 -0.05
N ASN A 148 -9.84 13.37 -0.18
CA ASN A 148 -9.11 13.95 0.96
C ASN A 148 -8.45 12.93 1.89
N LEU A 149 -7.95 11.82 1.34
CA LEU A 149 -7.12 10.86 2.07
C LEU A 149 -5.69 11.39 2.06
N MET A 150 -5.15 11.72 3.24
CA MET A 150 -3.86 12.39 3.36
C MET A 150 -2.89 11.60 4.24
N ILE A 151 -1.61 11.79 4.00
CA ILE A 151 -0.54 11.63 5.00
C ILE A 151 -0.32 13.02 5.59
N HIS A 152 -0.60 13.25 6.87
CA HIS A 152 -0.58 14.60 7.44
C HIS A 152 -0.06 14.65 8.87
N GLY A 153 0.32 15.84 9.34
CA GLY A 153 0.67 16.09 10.75
C GLY A 153 -0.56 16.14 11.66
N ALA A 154 -0.38 16.38 12.95
CA ALA A 154 -1.37 16.19 14.01
C ALA A 154 -1.84 14.73 14.16
N CYS A 155 -1.80 14.21 15.38
CA CYS A 155 -2.13 12.82 15.68
C CYS A 155 -3.65 12.57 15.74
N SER A 156 -4.37 12.73 14.64
CA SER A 156 -5.82 12.50 14.58
C SER A 156 -6.28 12.09 13.18
N SER A 157 -6.98 10.95 13.06
CA SER A 157 -7.42 10.43 11.76
C SER A 157 -8.91 10.06 11.74
N SER A 158 -9.56 10.36 10.62
CA SER A 158 -10.89 9.85 10.21
C SER A 158 -10.87 9.08 8.87
N GLY A 159 -9.69 8.64 8.42
CA GLY A 159 -9.47 7.97 7.13
C GLY A 159 -8.06 8.16 6.55
N CYS A 160 -7.28 9.06 7.14
CA CYS A 160 -5.92 9.42 6.76
C CYS A 160 -4.85 8.55 7.45
N TYR A 161 -3.60 8.76 7.04
CA TYR A 161 -2.41 8.36 7.79
C TYR A 161 -1.86 9.58 8.54
N SER A 162 -2.11 9.63 9.84
CA SER A 162 -1.71 10.76 10.67
C SER A 162 -0.34 10.49 11.30
N MET A 163 0.55 11.46 11.13
CA MET A 163 1.92 11.50 11.64
C MET A 163 2.02 12.60 12.71
N THR A 164 3.15 12.70 13.40
CA THR A 164 3.49 13.92 14.15
C THR A 164 3.88 15.05 13.20
N ASP A 165 3.83 16.29 13.68
CA ASP A 165 4.21 17.46 12.88
C ASP A 165 5.68 17.40 12.44
N ALA A 166 6.55 16.93 13.34
CA ALA A 166 7.97 16.72 13.05
C ALA A 166 8.21 15.64 11.98
N GLN A 167 7.48 14.51 12.05
CA GLN A 167 7.57 13.45 11.05
C GLN A 167 7.09 13.93 9.68
N ILE A 168 5.92 14.58 9.60
CA ILE A 168 5.41 15.05 8.30
C ILE A 168 6.28 16.14 7.70
N LEU A 169 6.94 16.97 8.51
CA LEU A 169 7.90 17.97 8.03
C LEU A 169 9.03 17.31 7.25
N GLU A 170 9.59 16.23 7.80
CA GLU A 170 10.69 15.50 7.16
C GLU A 170 10.21 14.68 5.95
N ILE A 171 9.07 13.98 6.06
CA ILE A 171 8.45 13.23 4.94
C ILE A 171 8.15 14.17 3.76
N TYR A 172 7.57 15.34 4.03
CA TYR A 172 7.31 16.37 3.02
C TYR A 172 8.62 16.90 2.43
N GLY A 173 9.64 17.11 3.26
CA GLY A 173 10.98 17.50 2.84
C GLY A 173 11.62 16.51 1.85
N PHE A 174 11.48 15.20 2.10
CA PHE A 174 11.94 14.15 1.19
C PHE A 174 11.22 14.23 -0.16
N ALA A 175 9.89 14.32 -0.16
CA ALA A 175 9.10 14.40 -1.40
C ALA A 175 9.43 15.68 -2.19
N ARG A 176 9.49 16.82 -1.51
CA ARG A 176 9.90 18.10 -2.10
C ARG A 176 11.27 18.01 -2.75
N ASP A 177 12.28 17.51 -2.04
CA ASP A 177 13.66 17.46 -2.56
C ASP A 177 13.76 16.50 -3.76
N ALA A 178 13.00 15.41 -3.77
CA ALA A 178 12.94 14.50 -4.92
C ALA A 178 12.25 15.14 -6.14
N PHE A 179 11.16 15.89 -5.95
CA PHE A 179 10.52 16.66 -7.02
C PHE A 179 11.43 17.78 -7.54
N LYS A 180 12.14 18.49 -6.65
CA LYS A 180 13.19 19.47 -7.03
C LYS A 180 14.30 18.80 -7.85
N GLY A 181 14.60 17.53 -7.57
CA GLY A 181 15.51 16.67 -8.34
C GLY A 181 14.99 16.18 -9.70
N GLY A 182 13.76 16.52 -10.06
CA GLY A 182 13.17 16.16 -11.36
C GLY A 182 12.35 14.87 -11.37
N GLN A 183 12.22 14.16 -10.25
CA GLN A 183 11.28 13.03 -10.16
C GLN A 183 9.87 13.52 -10.51
N LYS A 184 9.16 12.86 -11.45
CA LYS A 184 7.81 13.30 -11.85
C LYS A 184 6.71 12.78 -10.94
N THR A 185 6.87 11.55 -10.47
CA THR A 185 5.94 10.88 -9.55
C THR A 185 6.69 10.15 -8.45
N VAL A 186 6.25 10.33 -7.20
CA VAL A 186 6.63 9.49 -6.06
C VAL A 186 5.60 8.38 -5.94
N GLN A 187 6.03 7.12 -6.03
CA GLN A 187 5.12 6.00 -5.81
C GLN A 187 4.88 5.80 -4.30
N LEU A 188 3.62 5.81 -3.90
CA LEU A 188 3.16 5.41 -2.57
C LEU A 188 2.62 3.98 -2.66
N GLN A 189 3.14 3.08 -1.84
CA GLN A 189 2.65 1.72 -1.69
C GLN A 189 2.06 1.55 -0.29
N ALA A 190 0.75 1.40 -0.19
CA ALA A 190 0.05 1.20 1.07
C ALA A 190 -0.39 -0.25 1.20
N PHE A 191 0.20 -0.97 2.15
CA PHE A 191 -0.01 -2.40 2.37
C PHE A 191 -0.74 -2.65 3.70
N PRO A 192 -1.49 -3.77 3.80
CA PRO A 192 -2.09 -4.18 5.06
C PRO A 192 -1.03 -4.44 6.13
N PHE A 193 0.07 -5.09 5.76
CA PHE A 193 1.20 -5.46 6.60
C PHE A 193 2.43 -5.71 5.71
N ARG A 194 3.61 -5.94 6.29
CA ARG A 194 4.75 -6.46 5.50
C ARG A 194 4.39 -7.81 4.92
N MET A 195 4.36 -7.94 3.59
CA MET A 195 3.75 -9.09 2.89
C MET A 195 4.64 -10.35 2.88
N THR A 196 5.26 -10.65 4.01
CA THR A 196 6.07 -11.86 4.24
C THR A 196 5.19 -13.11 4.21
N ALA A 197 5.82 -14.26 4.00
CA ALA A 197 5.12 -15.55 4.01
C ALA A 197 4.38 -15.79 5.34
N GLU A 198 5.00 -15.44 6.46
CA GLU A 198 4.40 -15.59 7.78
C GLU A 198 3.16 -14.71 7.96
N ASN A 199 3.22 -13.43 7.57
CA ASN A 199 2.08 -12.53 7.71
C ASN A 199 0.94 -12.93 6.75
N MET A 200 1.26 -13.31 5.50
CA MET A 200 0.24 -13.81 4.56
C MET A 200 -0.46 -15.07 5.10
N ALA A 201 0.28 -16.01 5.71
CA ALA A 201 -0.29 -17.22 6.30
C ALA A 201 -1.10 -16.92 7.56
N ARG A 202 -0.66 -15.96 8.39
CA ARG A 202 -1.40 -15.51 9.57
C ARG A 202 -2.77 -14.96 9.20
N HIS A 203 -2.82 -14.21 8.10
CA HIS A 203 -3.99 -13.50 7.59
C HIS A 203 -4.81 -14.27 6.54
N ARG A 204 -4.56 -15.57 6.38
CA ARG A 204 -5.15 -16.42 5.31
C ARG A 204 -6.67 -16.58 5.35
N GLN A 205 -7.33 -16.23 6.45
CA GLN A 205 -8.79 -16.32 6.60
C GLN A 205 -9.49 -14.98 6.34
N SER A 206 -8.74 -13.92 6.03
CA SER A 206 -9.32 -12.61 5.75
C SER A 206 -10.12 -12.62 4.44
N GLU A 207 -11.26 -11.92 4.45
CA GLU A 207 -12.05 -11.65 3.24
C GLU A 207 -11.28 -10.85 2.18
N HIS A 208 -10.19 -10.18 2.57
CA HIS A 208 -9.36 -9.38 1.67
C HIS A 208 -8.15 -10.13 1.10
N LEU A 209 -8.01 -11.43 1.39
CA LEU A 209 -6.83 -12.20 0.98
C LEU A 209 -6.53 -12.13 -0.52
N GLU A 210 -7.55 -12.26 -1.38
CA GLU A 210 -7.35 -12.22 -2.84
C GLU A 210 -6.85 -10.85 -3.32
N PHE A 211 -7.35 -9.77 -2.72
CA PHE A 211 -6.83 -8.43 -2.96
C PHE A 211 -5.38 -8.30 -2.47
N TRP A 212 -5.05 -8.86 -1.32
CA TRP A 212 -3.68 -8.83 -0.79
C TRP A 212 -2.72 -9.69 -1.61
N LYS A 213 -3.12 -10.85 -2.13
CA LYS A 213 -2.32 -11.61 -3.09
C LYS A 213 -1.98 -10.77 -4.32
N MET A 214 -2.92 -9.96 -4.81
CA MET A 214 -2.67 -9.03 -5.90
C MET A 214 -1.65 -7.94 -5.54
N LEU A 215 -1.77 -7.33 -4.35
CA LEU A 215 -0.78 -6.35 -3.88
C LEU A 215 0.62 -6.96 -3.70
N LYS A 216 0.66 -8.22 -3.26
CA LYS A 216 1.89 -8.96 -3.02
C LYS A 216 2.74 -9.09 -4.29
N VAL A 217 2.13 -9.27 -5.46
CA VAL A 217 2.88 -9.33 -6.73
C VAL A 217 3.73 -8.06 -6.91
N GLY A 218 3.16 -6.88 -6.69
CA GLY A 218 3.90 -5.61 -6.75
C GLY A 218 4.92 -5.46 -5.61
N TYR A 219 4.59 -5.95 -4.41
CA TYR A 219 5.51 -6.01 -3.27
C TYR A 219 6.77 -6.83 -3.61
N ASP A 220 6.59 -8.05 -4.12
CA ASP A 220 7.67 -8.98 -4.47
C ASP A 220 8.53 -8.45 -5.62
N ASN A 221 7.90 -7.82 -6.63
CA ASN A 221 8.61 -7.16 -7.72
C ASN A 221 9.61 -6.12 -7.18
N PHE A 222 9.20 -5.32 -6.20
CA PHE A 222 10.13 -4.41 -5.53
C PHE A 222 11.18 -5.16 -4.70
N GLU A 223 10.81 -6.22 -3.96
CA GLU A 223 11.77 -6.94 -3.13
C GLU A 223 12.91 -7.55 -3.95
N VAL A 224 12.60 -8.08 -5.13
CA VAL A 224 13.57 -8.68 -6.05
C VAL A 224 14.40 -7.62 -6.78
N THR A 225 13.76 -6.60 -7.34
CA THR A 225 14.45 -5.61 -8.19
C THR A 225 15.09 -4.47 -7.39
N LYS A 226 14.59 -4.21 -6.18
CA LYS A 226 14.81 -2.98 -5.41
C LYS A 226 14.54 -1.72 -6.23
N ARG A 227 13.54 -1.76 -7.10
CA ARG A 227 13.06 -0.63 -7.91
C ARG A 227 11.53 -0.56 -7.81
N PRO A 228 10.92 0.63 -7.68
CA PRO A 228 9.47 0.77 -7.73
C PRO A 228 8.93 0.08 -8.99
N PRO A 229 7.99 -0.87 -8.88
CA PRO A 229 7.43 -1.54 -10.04
C PRO A 229 6.65 -0.54 -10.90
N GLU A 230 6.66 -0.77 -12.21
CA GLU A 230 5.66 -0.19 -13.10
C GLU A 230 4.30 -0.79 -12.74
N VAL A 231 3.31 0.07 -12.49
CA VAL A 231 1.97 -0.35 -12.09
C VAL A 231 0.97 0.05 -13.17
N ASN A 232 0.35 -0.95 -13.77
CA ASN A 232 -0.74 -0.83 -14.72
C ASN A 232 -2.01 -1.50 -14.18
N VAL A 233 -3.12 -1.28 -14.86
CA VAL A 233 -4.42 -1.88 -14.51
C VAL A 233 -5.14 -2.31 -15.77
N CYS A 234 -5.65 -3.54 -15.75
CA CYS A 234 -6.60 -4.08 -16.72
C CYS A 234 -7.43 -5.18 -16.05
N GLU A 235 -8.62 -5.48 -16.59
CA GLU A 235 -9.58 -6.42 -15.99
C GLU A 235 -9.89 -6.12 -14.52
N LYS A 236 -9.85 -4.83 -14.13
CA LYS A 236 -9.99 -4.37 -12.75
C LYS A 236 -8.95 -4.96 -11.79
N LYS A 237 -7.79 -5.39 -12.28
CA LYS A 237 -6.67 -5.97 -11.53
C LYS A 237 -5.39 -5.17 -11.77
N TYR A 238 -4.53 -5.13 -10.77
CA TYR A 238 -3.18 -4.60 -10.95
C TYR A 238 -2.34 -5.53 -11.81
N VAL A 239 -1.47 -4.93 -12.61
CA VAL A 239 -0.48 -5.59 -13.44
C VAL A 239 0.86 -4.91 -13.23
N PHE A 240 1.92 -5.69 -13.01
CA PHE A 240 3.24 -5.16 -12.64
C PHE A 240 4.30 -5.55 -13.65
N ASN A 241 5.12 -4.59 -14.06
CA ASN A 241 6.32 -4.79 -14.89
C ASN A 241 6.09 -5.65 -16.15
N GLN A 242 4.91 -5.55 -16.76
CA GLN A 242 4.59 -6.26 -18.00
C GLN A 242 4.95 -5.43 -19.22
N GLN A 243 5.52 -6.08 -20.22
CA GLN A 243 5.71 -5.51 -21.55
C GLN A 243 4.49 -5.84 -22.40
N THR A 244 3.89 -4.83 -23.02
CA THR A 244 2.79 -5.02 -23.96
C THR A 244 3.34 -5.39 -25.34
N GLU A 245 2.75 -6.40 -25.96
CA GLU A 245 3.06 -6.84 -27.33
C GLU A 245 2.18 -6.11 -28.36
N GLY A 246 1.48 -5.05 -27.93
CA GLY A 246 0.54 -4.27 -28.72
C GLY A 246 -0.65 -3.82 -27.88
N GLY A 247 -1.13 -2.60 -28.13
CA GLY A 247 -2.26 -2.01 -27.41
C GLY A 247 -1.84 -1.18 -26.18
N SER A 248 -2.80 -0.85 -25.33
CA SER A 248 -2.60 -0.02 -24.14
C SER A 248 -3.42 -0.53 -22.97
N PHE A 249 -2.92 -0.31 -21.75
CA PHE A 249 -3.64 -0.69 -20.54
C PHE A 249 -4.88 0.17 -20.30
N ASN A 250 -6.05 -0.48 -20.26
CA ASN A 250 -7.30 0.11 -19.82
C ASN A 250 -7.83 -0.65 -18.60
N ALA A 251 -8.06 0.08 -17.51
CA ALA A 251 -8.40 -0.49 -16.21
C ALA A 251 -9.67 -1.35 -16.20
N SER A 252 -10.64 -1.06 -17.06
CA SER A 252 -11.92 -1.77 -17.13
C SER A 252 -12.02 -2.77 -18.29
N ALA A 253 -11.07 -2.77 -19.22
CA ALA A 253 -11.07 -3.66 -20.40
C ALA A 253 -10.18 -4.89 -20.19
N GLN A 254 -10.28 -5.85 -21.12
CA GLN A 254 -9.38 -7.01 -21.18
C GLN A 254 -7.92 -6.56 -21.19
N CYS A 255 -7.05 -7.32 -20.53
CA CYS A 255 -5.62 -7.07 -20.60
C CYS A 255 -5.11 -7.28 -22.04
N PRO A 256 -4.21 -6.41 -22.54
CA PRO A 256 -3.55 -6.65 -23.82
C PRO A 256 -2.68 -7.92 -23.75
N ALA A 257 -2.18 -8.37 -24.91
CA ALA A 257 -1.12 -9.37 -24.92
C ALA A 257 0.11 -8.82 -24.19
N MET A 258 0.62 -9.60 -23.24
CA MET A 258 1.67 -9.17 -22.33
C MET A 258 2.67 -10.30 -22.10
N SER A 259 3.92 -9.90 -21.93
CA SER A 259 4.98 -10.78 -21.47
C SER A 259 5.77 -10.15 -20.32
N THR A 260 6.29 -10.99 -19.44
CA THR A 260 7.19 -10.58 -18.37
C THR A 260 8.64 -10.70 -18.87
N PRO A 261 9.51 -9.69 -18.66
CA PRO A 261 10.91 -9.77 -19.07
C PRO A 261 11.61 -11.04 -18.55
N PRO A 262 12.34 -11.80 -19.38
CA PRO A 262 12.93 -13.10 -18.98
C PRO A 262 13.80 -13.04 -17.72
N ALA A 263 14.60 -11.97 -17.56
CA ALA A 263 15.41 -11.77 -16.36
C ALA A 263 14.56 -11.60 -15.09
N LEU A 264 13.41 -10.93 -15.20
CA LEU A 264 12.48 -10.76 -14.09
C LEU A 264 11.78 -12.08 -13.74
N VAL A 265 11.39 -12.87 -14.75
CA VAL A 265 10.82 -14.22 -14.54
C VAL A 265 11.77 -15.10 -13.73
N SER A 266 13.04 -15.16 -14.11
CA SER A 266 14.04 -15.98 -13.40
C SER A 266 14.25 -15.51 -11.96
N ALA A 267 14.29 -14.20 -11.74
CA ALA A 267 14.51 -13.62 -10.42
C ALA A 267 13.30 -13.83 -9.49
N LEU A 268 12.08 -13.65 -10.01
CA LEU A 268 10.83 -13.90 -9.26
C LEU A 268 10.67 -15.38 -8.95
N SER A 269 10.91 -16.29 -9.90
CA SER A 269 10.80 -17.74 -9.66
C SER A 269 11.74 -18.22 -8.54
N SER A 270 12.94 -17.65 -8.46
CA SER A 270 13.89 -17.97 -7.38
C SER A 270 13.43 -17.45 -6.02
N TYR A 271 12.85 -16.24 -6.00
CA TYR A 271 12.27 -15.64 -4.80
C TYR A 271 11.02 -16.40 -4.33
N GLU A 272 10.13 -16.77 -5.25
CA GLU A 272 8.88 -17.51 -5.02
C GLU A 272 9.16 -18.87 -4.36
N LYS A 273 10.17 -19.63 -4.81
CA LYS A 273 10.55 -20.88 -4.14
C LYS A 273 10.88 -20.71 -2.67
N THR A 274 11.60 -19.63 -2.32
CA THR A 274 11.95 -19.33 -0.92
C THR A 274 10.71 -18.90 -0.15
N TYR A 275 9.84 -18.12 -0.79
CA TYR A 275 8.56 -17.71 -0.23
C TYR A 275 7.65 -18.90 0.07
N ASP A 276 7.49 -19.84 -0.87
CA ASP A 276 6.61 -21.00 -0.76
C ASP A 276 7.04 -21.91 0.39
N LEU A 277 8.33 -22.21 0.51
CA LEU A 277 8.88 -22.96 1.65
C LEU A 277 8.59 -22.27 2.99
N ALA A 278 8.77 -20.95 3.05
CA ALA A 278 8.46 -20.18 4.24
C ALA A 278 6.95 -20.13 4.52
N TYR A 279 6.11 -20.10 3.48
CA TYR A 279 4.66 -20.07 3.59
C TYR A 279 4.13 -21.41 4.09
N GLU A 280 4.59 -22.53 3.54
CA GLU A 280 4.27 -23.88 4.04
C GLU A 280 4.65 -24.05 5.51
N LYS A 281 5.84 -23.56 5.90
CA LYS A 281 6.28 -23.55 7.30
C LYS A 281 5.35 -22.70 8.17
N ALA A 282 4.94 -21.53 7.71
CA ALA A 282 4.03 -20.66 8.43
C ALA A 282 2.61 -21.24 8.52
N MET A 283 2.13 -21.90 7.47
CA MET A 283 0.85 -22.62 7.46
C MET A 283 0.84 -23.73 8.51
N LYS A 284 1.90 -24.54 8.59
CA LYS A 284 2.07 -25.55 9.65
C LYS A 284 2.12 -24.93 11.05
N LYS A 285 2.80 -23.78 11.19
CA LYS A 285 2.88 -23.05 12.47
C LYS A 285 1.52 -22.57 12.96
N TYR A 286 0.63 -22.18 12.05
CA TYR A 286 -0.68 -21.65 12.37
C TYR A 286 -1.82 -22.64 12.16
N ASP A 287 -1.51 -23.93 12.01
CA ASP A 287 -2.53 -24.98 11.84
C ASP A 287 -3.50 -25.02 13.02
N GLY A 288 -4.80 -25.11 12.72
CA GLY A 288 -5.89 -24.99 13.71
C GLY A 288 -6.03 -23.63 14.40
N MET A 289 -5.24 -22.63 14.00
CA MET A 289 -5.23 -21.29 14.60
C MET A 289 -5.62 -20.22 13.57
N ALA A 290 -6.45 -19.29 14.01
CA ALA A 290 -6.91 -18.13 13.27
C ALA A 290 -6.39 -16.84 13.90
N TRP A 291 -6.02 -15.87 13.07
CA TRP A 291 -5.67 -14.55 13.54
C TRP A 291 -6.89 -13.66 13.63
N TYR A 292 -7.08 -13.04 14.79
CA TYR A 292 -8.09 -12.02 15.02
C TYR A 292 -7.51 -10.63 14.74
N ASP A 293 -8.05 -9.99 13.70
CA ASP A 293 -7.77 -8.59 13.40
C ASP A 293 -8.51 -7.66 14.36
N PRO A 294 -7.79 -6.81 15.11
CA PRO A 294 -8.42 -5.92 16.07
C PRO A 294 -9.11 -4.75 15.37
N SER A 295 -10.23 -4.33 15.96
CA SER A 295 -10.92 -3.10 15.59
C SER A 295 -10.09 -1.86 15.93
N GLU A 296 -10.42 -0.72 15.30
CA GLU A 296 -9.84 0.57 15.66
C GLU A 296 -10.04 0.91 17.15
N ALA A 297 -11.17 0.53 17.75
CA ALA A 297 -11.43 0.74 19.17
C ALA A 297 -10.47 -0.05 20.07
N GLU A 298 -10.26 -1.33 19.77
CA GLU A 298 -9.30 -2.18 20.49
C GLU A 298 -7.86 -1.64 20.35
N ARG A 299 -7.49 -1.17 19.15
CA ARG A 299 -6.19 -0.51 18.93
C ARG A 299 -6.05 0.79 19.73
N LYS A 300 -7.10 1.60 19.79
CA LYS A 300 -7.11 2.84 20.59
C LYS A 300 -7.00 2.58 22.09
N ALA A 301 -7.59 1.49 22.58
CA ALA A 301 -7.51 1.11 23.98
C ALA A 301 -6.06 0.87 24.44
N LEU A 302 -5.21 0.28 23.59
CA LEU A 302 -3.78 0.05 23.90
C LEU A 302 -2.99 1.33 24.21
N VAL A 303 -3.41 2.46 23.65
CA VAL A 303 -2.71 3.75 23.77
C VAL A 303 -3.53 4.79 24.50
N ALA A 304 -4.58 4.37 25.22
CA ALA A 304 -5.47 5.28 25.96
C ALA A 304 -4.70 6.13 26.98
N GLU A 305 -3.71 5.53 27.66
CA GLU A 305 -2.84 6.21 28.61
C GLU A 305 -2.03 7.36 27.98
N LYS A 306 -1.62 7.23 26.70
CA LYS A 306 -0.88 8.28 25.99
C LYS A 306 -1.70 9.57 25.79
N ARG A 307 -3.03 9.51 25.95
CA ARG A 307 -3.92 10.67 25.80
C ARG A 307 -4.06 11.49 27.08
N LYS A 308 -3.68 10.95 28.23
CA LYS A 308 -3.82 11.65 29.52
C LYS A 308 -2.99 12.94 29.49
N GLY A 309 -3.63 14.06 29.78
CA GLY A 309 -2.98 15.37 29.82
C GLY A 309 -2.64 15.99 28.46
N ARG A 310 -3.11 15.42 27.34
CA ARG A 310 -2.94 16.00 25.99
C ARG A 310 -4.27 16.55 25.45
N GLU A 311 -4.17 17.39 24.42
CA GLU A 311 -5.34 17.97 23.76
C GLU A 311 -6.25 16.88 23.18
N PRO A 312 -7.59 17.07 23.18
CA PRO A 312 -8.55 16.08 22.65
C PRO A 312 -8.31 15.66 21.19
N ALA A 313 -7.67 16.54 20.39
CA ALA A 313 -7.29 16.24 19.02
C ALA A 313 -6.20 15.15 18.92
N TYR A 314 -5.37 14.97 19.95
CA TYR A 314 -4.36 13.91 20.03
C TYR A 314 -5.03 12.56 20.32
N ALA A 315 -5.27 11.80 19.25
CA ALA A 315 -6.00 10.54 19.26
C ALA A 315 -5.21 9.42 18.56
N PRO A 316 -4.06 8.99 19.12
CA PRO A 316 -3.28 7.91 18.54
C PRO A 316 -4.09 6.62 18.45
N THR A 317 -3.74 5.79 17.48
CA THR A 317 -4.20 4.41 17.38
C THR A 317 -3.03 3.47 17.62
N GLY A 318 -3.16 2.49 18.50
CA GLY A 318 -2.14 1.48 18.69
C GLY A 318 -1.93 0.60 17.45
N SER A 319 -0.82 -0.15 17.46
CA SER A 319 -0.50 -1.13 16.42
C SER A 319 -1.56 -2.24 16.38
N ALA A 320 -1.99 -2.62 15.17
CA ALA A 320 -2.88 -3.76 15.00
C ALA A 320 -2.18 -5.08 15.35
N LEU A 321 -0.87 -5.18 15.09
CA LEU A 321 -0.08 -6.35 15.47
C LEU A 321 -0.12 -6.60 16.99
N LYS A 322 -0.05 -5.52 17.79
CA LYS A 322 -0.09 -5.59 19.27
C LYS A 322 -1.48 -5.87 19.83
N ALA A 323 -2.53 -5.39 19.16
CA ALA A 323 -3.91 -5.58 19.61
C ALA A 323 -4.54 -6.89 19.10
N GLY A 324 -4.01 -7.43 17.99
CA GLY A 324 -4.45 -8.69 17.42
C GLY A 324 -4.00 -9.88 18.26
N LYS A 325 -4.68 -10.99 18.06
CA LYS A 325 -4.40 -12.22 18.81
C LYS A 325 -4.61 -13.46 17.96
N LEU A 326 -3.78 -14.45 18.18
CA LEU A 326 -3.97 -15.78 17.61
C LEU A 326 -4.95 -16.55 18.52
N MET A 327 -5.99 -17.13 17.94
CA MET A 327 -7.01 -17.92 18.65
C MET A 327 -7.35 -19.19 17.89
N LYS A 328 -8.04 -20.14 18.54
CA LYS A 328 -8.45 -21.37 17.85
C LYS A 328 -9.44 -21.05 16.75
N GLU A 329 -9.37 -21.76 15.63
CA GLU A 329 -10.22 -21.53 14.46
C GLU A 329 -11.72 -21.67 14.79
N THR A 330 -12.09 -22.61 15.66
CA THR A 330 -13.47 -22.79 16.12
C THR A 330 -13.97 -21.60 16.95
N GLU A 331 -13.13 -21.04 17.81
CA GLU A 331 -13.45 -19.84 18.60
C GLU A 331 -13.56 -18.61 17.70
N TYR A 332 -12.70 -18.49 16.71
CA TYR A 332 -12.75 -17.43 15.71
C TYR A 332 -14.04 -17.50 14.88
N ALA A 333 -14.40 -18.67 14.37
CA ALA A 333 -15.64 -18.88 13.62
C ALA A 333 -16.87 -18.47 14.44
N ALA A 334 -16.96 -18.92 15.69
CA ALA A 334 -18.05 -18.55 16.60
C ALA A 334 -18.09 -17.03 16.89
N LEU A 335 -16.93 -16.38 17.00
CA LEU A 335 -16.84 -14.92 17.17
C LEU A 335 -17.34 -14.18 15.92
N MET A 336 -16.95 -14.63 14.73
CA MET A 336 -17.33 -14.01 13.46
C MET A 336 -18.82 -14.18 13.16
N GLU A 337 -19.41 -15.33 13.48
CA GLU A 337 -20.85 -15.56 13.35
C GLU A 337 -21.65 -14.64 14.28
N LYS A 338 -21.24 -14.51 15.55
CA LYS A 338 -21.86 -13.56 16.49
C LYS A 338 -21.79 -12.12 15.99
N LYS A 339 -20.65 -11.71 15.42
CA LYS A 339 -20.50 -10.37 14.82
C LYS A 339 -21.42 -10.18 13.62
N ALA A 340 -21.55 -11.17 12.73
CA ALA A 340 -22.47 -11.10 11.60
C ALA A 340 -23.92 -10.94 12.06
N GLN A 341 -24.34 -11.70 13.08
CA GLN A 341 -25.69 -11.61 13.66
C GLN A 341 -25.96 -10.22 14.27
N GLN A 342 -24.99 -9.63 14.98
CA GLN A 342 -25.13 -8.27 15.55
C GLN A 342 -25.28 -7.17 14.49
N VAL A 343 -24.65 -7.31 13.32
CA VAL A 343 -24.82 -6.37 12.20
C VAL A 343 -26.23 -6.49 11.60
N THR A 344 -26.78 -7.70 11.51
CA THR A 344 -28.15 -7.91 11.01
C THR A 344 -29.23 -7.41 11.98
N SER A 345 -29.00 -7.45 13.30
CA SER A 345 -29.96 -6.99 14.31
C SER A 345 -29.92 -5.48 14.58
N SER A 346 -28.93 -4.75 14.06
CA SER A 346 -28.73 -3.31 14.29
C SER A 346 -29.11 -2.41 13.10
N SER A 347 -29.73 -2.97 12.05
CA SER A 347 -30.35 -2.15 11.00
C SER A 347 -31.59 -1.43 11.55
N PRO A 348 -31.75 -0.09 11.36
CA PRO A 348 -32.93 0.60 11.84
C PRO A 348 -34.17 0.11 11.08
N ALA A 349 -35.20 -0.27 11.82
CA ALA A 349 -36.54 -0.44 11.29
C ALA A 349 -36.94 0.85 10.57
N THR A 350 -37.18 0.77 9.26
CA THR A 350 -37.88 1.81 8.52
C THR A 350 -39.22 2.08 9.21
N THR A 351 -39.36 3.26 9.79
CA THR A 351 -40.61 3.79 10.29
C THR A 351 -41.58 3.92 9.13
N ALA A 352 -42.42 2.91 8.93
CA ALA A 352 -43.60 3.02 8.09
C ALA A 352 -44.62 3.89 8.82
N THR A 353 -44.68 5.17 8.46
CA THR A 353 -45.83 6.02 8.82
C THR A 353 -47.03 5.55 8.00
N ALA A 354 -47.96 4.91 8.70
CA ALA A 354 -49.26 4.51 8.19
C ALA A 354 -50.06 5.76 7.77
N SER A 355 -50.45 5.83 6.50
CA SER A 355 -51.52 6.71 6.04
C SER A 355 -52.79 5.88 5.93
N ALA A 356 -53.79 6.22 6.74
CA ALA A 356 -55.04 5.48 6.85
C ALA A 356 -56.16 6.15 6.04
N LEU A 357 -56.79 5.31 5.20
CA LEU A 357 -58.23 5.23 4.89
C LEU A 357 -58.89 6.32 4.02
N ARG A 358 -59.31 5.89 2.82
CA ARG A 358 -60.72 5.85 2.35
C ARG A 358 -60.81 5.08 1.02
N GLY A 359 -61.62 4.02 0.96
CA GLY A 359 -62.10 3.42 -0.31
C GLY A 359 -63.56 3.85 -0.59
N PRO A 360 -64.34 3.19 -1.48
CA PRO A 360 -63.97 2.27 -2.59
C PRO A 360 -64.77 2.51 -3.91
N ARG A 361 -64.35 1.93 -5.05
CA ARG A 361 -65.18 1.13 -6.02
C ARG A 361 -64.44 0.78 -7.33
N PRO A 362 -64.89 -0.24 -8.08
CA PRO A 362 -64.01 -1.19 -8.76
C PRO A 362 -64.07 -1.11 -10.30
N SER A 363 -63.08 -1.69 -10.97
CA SER A 363 -63.28 -2.31 -12.29
C SER A 363 -62.28 -3.45 -12.49
N ALA A 364 -62.85 -4.56 -12.91
CA ALA A 364 -62.21 -5.84 -13.16
C ALA A 364 -61.50 -5.86 -14.52
N VAL A 365 -60.36 -6.55 -14.61
CA VAL A 365 -59.99 -7.46 -15.71
C VAL A 365 -59.05 -8.53 -15.14
N GLN A 366 -59.31 -9.78 -15.51
CA GLN A 366 -58.63 -11.03 -15.11
C GLN A 366 -57.53 -11.42 -16.14
N PRO A 367 -56.78 -12.53 -15.96
CA PRO A 367 -55.34 -12.61 -16.22
C PRO A 367 -54.94 -13.46 -17.44
N THR A 368 -53.67 -13.34 -17.87
CA THR A 368 -53.01 -14.30 -18.79
C THR A 368 -51.57 -14.51 -18.33
N THR A 369 -51.30 -15.57 -17.56
CA THR A 369 -50.65 -16.84 -17.99
C THR A 369 -49.17 -16.74 -18.36
N ALA A 370 -48.36 -17.42 -17.55
CA ALA A 370 -46.99 -17.86 -17.85
C ALA A 370 -46.96 -18.90 -19.00
N PRO A 371 -45.76 -19.29 -19.48
CA PRO A 371 -45.19 -20.54 -18.95
C PRO A 371 -43.67 -20.56 -18.71
N GLN A 372 -43.27 -21.52 -17.88
CA GLN A 372 -41.92 -21.92 -17.50
C GLN A 372 -41.16 -22.62 -18.64
N SER A 373 -39.82 -22.58 -18.62
CA SER A 373 -38.94 -23.77 -18.60
C SER A 373 -37.43 -23.42 -18.65
N ASN A 374 -36.67 -23.96 -17.70
CA ASN A 374 -35.20 -24.19 -17.69
C ASN A 374 -34.82 -25.28 -18.74
N PRO A 375 -33.53 -25.63 -19.03
CA PRO A 375 -32.33 -25.55 -18.16
C PRO A 375 -30.97 -25.17 -18.81
N ALA A 376 -29.94 -25.08 -17.96
CA ALA A 376 -28.51 -25.06 -18.29
C ALA A 376 -28.05 -26.33 -19.04
N PRO A 377 -26.85 -26.33 -19.66
CA PRO A 377 -25.70 -26.95 -18.96
C PRO A 377 -24.28 -26.42 -19.27
N ALA A 378 -23.38 -26.78 -18.35
CA ALA A 378 -22.00 -27.27 -18.52
C ALA A 378 -20.81 -26.36 -18.87
N ALA A 379 -19.72 -26.67 -18.14
CA ALA A 379 -18.36 -26.16 -18.20
C ALA A 379 -17.55 -26.64 -19.43
N PRO A 380 -16.35 -26.08 -19.62
CA PRO A 380 -15.15 -26.91 -19.88
C PRO A 380 -14.03 -26.51 -18.89
N THR A 381 -13.48 -27.43 -18.09
CA THR A 381 -12.51 -28.50 -18.41
C THR A 381 -11.19 -27.98 -19.01
N MET A 382 -10.17 -28.14 -18.17
CA MET A 382 -8.73 -28.07 -18.40
C MET A 382 -8.29 -28.69 -19.73
N VAL A 383 -7.39 -28.00 -20.45
CA VAL A 383 -6.56 -28.60 -21.49
C VAL A 383 -5.09 -28.36 -21.12
N ALA A 384 -4.42 -29.46 -20.80
CA ALA A 384 -2.97 -29.58 -20.78
C ALA A 384 -2.46 -29.73 -22.22
N SER A 385 -1.33 -29.10 -22.53
CA SER A 385 -0.48 -29.44 -23.68
C SER A 385 0.95 -29.03 -23.29
N ALA A 386 1.78 -29.98 -22.84
CA ALA A 386 2.67 -30.83 -23.64
C ALA A 386 3.99 -30.11 -24.00
N ALA A 387 5.08 -30.75 -23.56
CA ALA A 387 6.47 -30.44 -23.86
C ALA A 387 6.81 -30.58 -25.36
N PRO A 388 8.03 -30.17 -25.75
CA PRO A 388 8.99 -31.22 -26.07
C PRO A 388 10.44 -30.99 -25.59
N ALA A 389 11.06 -32.13 -25.29
CA ALA A 389 12.40 -32.62 -25.59
C ALA A 389 13.66 -31.73 -25.42
N ALA A 390 14.62 -32.34 -24.72
CA ALA A 390 15.99 -31.90 -24.48
C ALA A 390 16.95 -32.21 -25.64
N ALA A 391 17.99 -31.39 -25.78
CA ALA A 391 19.36 -31.83 -26.13
C ALA A 391 20.39 -30.71 -25.86
N GLY A 392 21.52 -31.06 -25.24
CA GLY A 392 22.80 -30.35 -25.39
C GLY A 392 23.36 -29.63 -24.14
N GLN A 393 24.14 -30.35 -23.33
CA GLN A 393 25.08 -29.78 -22.35
C GLN A 393 26.36 -29.28 -23.03
N THR A 394 26.91 -28.14 -22.60
CA THR A 394 28.35 -27.96 -22.27
C THR A 394 28.59 -26.59 -21.61
N GLY A 395 29.42 -26.57 -20.56
CA GLY A 395 30.26 -25.40 -20.22
C GLY A 395 29.89 -24.61 -18.96
N ALA A 396 30.59 -24.90 -17.86
CA ALA A 396 30.60 -24.09 -16.65
C ALA A 396 31.37 -22.78 -16.85
N ALA A 397 30.78 -21.65 -16.44
CA ALA A 397 31.50 -20.44 -16.04
C ALA A 397 30.60 -19.59 -15.14
N ALA A 398 31.09 -19.24 -13.95
CA ALA A 398 30.45 -18.31 -13.04
C ALA A 398 30.32 -16.94 -13.72
N GLN A 399 29.09 -16.55 -14.08
CA GLN A 399 28.80 -15.25 -14.67
C GLN A 399 27.90 -14.45 -13.72
N SER A 400 28.41 -13.29 -13.32
CA SER A 400 27.70 -12.26 -12.58
C SER A 400 26.38 -11.92 -13.27
N VAL A 401 25.29 -11.85 -12.49
CA VAL A 401 23.97 -11.43 -12.95
C VAL A 401 24.12 -10.08 -13.67
N PRO A 402 23.77 -9.97 -14.97
CA PRO A 402 23.82 -8.70 -15.67
C PRO A 402 22.84 -7.72 -15.02
N VAL A 403 23.37 -6.58 -14.56
CA VAL A 403 22.57 -5.45 -14.09
C VAL A 403 21.62 -5.04 -15.22
N PRO A 404 20.30 -5.01 -15.02
CA PRO A 404 19.41 -4.48 -16.03
C PRO A 404 19.72 -2.99 -16.20
N THR A 405 20.28 -2.66 -17.35
CA THR A 405 20.38 -1.30 -17.89
C THR A 405 19.02 -0.62 -17.76
N MET A 406 19.04 0.66 -17.40
CA MET A 406 17.83 1.49 -17.28
C MET A 406 16.92 1.27 -18.49
N ASN A 407 15.63 1.04 -18.26
CA ASN A 407 14.63 1.08 -19.33
C ASN A 407 14.58 2.53 -19.85
N PRO A 408 15.08 2.83 -21.06
CA PRO A 408 15.08 4.19 -21.59
C PRO A 408 13.66 4.67 -21.97
N LEU A 409 12.64 3.81 -21.83
CA LEU A 409 11.23 4.09 -22.12
C LEU A 409 10.34 4.12 -20.86
N ALA A 410 10.91 4.10 -19.65
CA ALA A 410 10.14 4.39 -18.42
C ALA A 410 9.60 5.85 -18.37
N TYR A 411 9.88 6.65 -19.40
CA TYR A 411 9.28 7.95 -19.66
C TYR A 411 8.91 8.08 -21.15
N SER A 412 7.67 7.73 -21.48
CA SER A 412 6.92 8.44 -22.54
C SER A 412 5.43 8.14 -22.40
N ALA A 413 4.70 9.06 -21.75
CA ALA A 413 3.34 9.30 -22.20
C ALA A 413 3.45 9.95 -23.59
N ALA A 414 2.60 9.55 -24.53
CA ALA A 414 2.55 10.14 -25.87
C ALA A 414 2.47 11.67 -25.80
N PRO A 415 3.15 12.41 -26.70
CA PRO A 415 2.99 13.86 -26.76
C PRO A 415 1.51 14.19 -26.97
N ALA A 416 0.99 15.11 -26.15
CA ALA A 416 -0.33 15.70 -26.39
C ALA A 416 -0.33 16.36 -27.77
N PRO A 417 -1.42 16.29 -28.55
CA PRO A 417 -1.51 17.00 -29.82
C PRO A 417 -1.30 18.50 -29.59
N GLU A 418 -0.41 19.10 -30.39
CA GLU A 418 -0.10 20.53 -30.37
C GLU A 418 -1.39 21.35 -30.42
N ALA A 419 -1.60 22.19 -29.41
CA ALA A 419 -2.62 23.21 -29.45
C ALA A 419 -2.22 24.27 -30.50
N PRO A 420 -3.13 24.74 -31.36
CA PRO A 420 -2.80 25.72 -32.39
C PRO A 420 -2.29 27.03 -31.76
N GLU A 421 -1.20 27.56 -32.32
CA GLU A 421 -0.54 28.79 -31.90
C GLU A 421 -1.54 29.95 -31.72
N LYS A 422 -1.70 30.42 -30.48
CA LYS A 422 -2.37 31.69 -30.22
C LYS A 422 -1.38 32.82 -30.53
N LYS A 423 -1.67 33.57 -31.61
CA LYS A 423 -0.96 34.81 -31.94
C LYS A 423 -0.96 35.76 -30.73
N PRO A 424 0.15 36.47 -30.45
CA PRO A 424 0.23 37.38 -29.32
C PRO A 424 -0.77 38.55 -29.47
N PHE A 425 -1.53 38.78 -28.40
CA PHE A 425 -2.62 39.76 -28.25
C PHE A 425 -2.20 41.24 -28.45
N TRP A 426 -0.92 41.53 -28.66
CA TRP A 426 -0.38 42.90 -28.70
C TRP A 426 -0.28 43.51 -30.11
N LYS A 427 -0.68 42.81 -31.17
CA LYS A 427 -0.63 43.32 -32.57
C LYS A 427 -1.91 44.03 -33.07
N PHE A 428 -2.82 44.42 -32.19
CA PHE A 428 -4.04 45.15 -32.57
C PHE A 428 -3.99 46.69 -32.45
N TRP A 429 -2.84 47.26 -32.07
CA TRP A 429 -2.67 48.72 -31.95
C TRP A 429 -1.45 49.22 -32.75
N ALA A 430 -1.56 49.16 -34.07
CA ALA A 430 -0.78 50.02 -34.96
C ALA A 430 -1.68 50.41 -36.14
N LYS A 431 -2.31 51.59 -36.02
CA LYS A 431 -2.88 52.35 -37.13
C LYS A 431 -1.81 53.35 -37.56
N GLU A 432 -1.30 53.17 -38.77
CA GLU A 432 -1.21 54.13 -39.90
C GLU A 432 -0.18 53.63 -40.92
#